data_AF-A0A1I1D2D6-F1
#
_entry.id   AF-A0A1I1D2D6-F1
#
_cell.length_a   1.000
_cell.length_b   1.000
_cell.length_c   1.000
_cell.angle_alpha   90.00
_cell.angle_beta   90.00
_cell.angle_gamma   90.00
#
_symmetry.space_group_name_H-M   'P 1'
#
loop_
_entity.id
_entity.type
_entity.pdbx_description
1 polymer ?
#
loop_
_entity_poly.entity_id
_entity_poly.type
_entity_poly.pdbx_seq_one_letter_code
_entity_poly.pdbx_strand_id
1 'polypeptide(L)'
;MQFVNYLPDQVYLADKLADHRAEFEKNNSGQSHSEFMARLANKIVCAAPQNYLRFGPYWWALKAALIARGYAYSGELEPMIASVYCGLNEKGELDADITIVAAFEFAEMYDATQFQGVRQFDLFGNGEFYVLMDESVEMTPS
;
A
#
# COMPACT_ATOMS: atom_id res chain seq x y z
N MET A 1 18.05 -10.87 7.65
CA MET A 1 18.15 -9.65 6.81
C MET A 1 17.23 -8.63 7.45
N GLN A 2 17.71 -7.41 7.73
CA GLN A 2 16.94 -6.38 8.42
C GLN A 2 16.34 -5.42 7.39
N PHE A 3 15.06 -5.11 7.50
CA PHE A 3 14.40 -4.08 6.71
C PHE A 3 14.55 -2.73 7.40
N VAL A 4 14.94 -1.70 6.66
CA VAL A 4 15.30 -0.39 7.25
C VAL A 4 14.74 0.81 6.49
N ASN A 5 14.52 0.68 5.18
CA ASN A 5 14.04 1.78 4.35
C ASN A 5 12.53 1.73 4.18
N TYR A 6 11.92 2.90 3.93
CA TYR A 6 10.49 3.04 3.63
C TYR A 6 9.55 2.53 4.73
N LEU A 7 9.96 2.67 5.99
CA LEU A 7 9.19 2.28 7.18
C LEU A 7 8.86 3.54 7.99
N PRO A 8 7.85 4.33 7.59
CA PRO A 8 7.31 5.40 8.43
C PRO A 8 6.88 4.88 9.80
N ASP A 9 6.93 5.77 10.77
CA ASP A 9 6.49 5.50 12.14
C ASP A 9 5.00 5.10 12.18
N GLN A 10 4.66 4.10 12.99
CA GLN A 10 3.29 3.55 13.03
C GLN A 10 2.32 4.50 13.75
N VAL A 11 2.79 5.29 14.72
CA VAL A 11 1.98 6.33 15.37
C VAL A 11 1.67 7.43 14.37
N TYR A 12 2.67 7.85 13.59
CA TYR A 12 2.47 8.80 12.48
C TYR A 12 1.40 8.33 11.48
N LEU A 13 1.43 7.05 11.08
CA LEU A 13 0.43 6.50 10.15
C LEU A 13 -0.97 6.46 10.76
N ALA A 14 -1.09 6.13 12.05
CA ALA A 14 -2.36 6.14 12.77
C ALA A 14 -2.94 7.56 12.88
N ASP A 15 -2.10 8.55 13.19
CA ASP A 15 -2.49 9.97 13.24
C ASP A 15 -2.95 10.45 11.86
N LYS A 16 -2.19 10.13 10.79
CA LYS A 16 -2.60 10.43 9.40
C LYS A 16 -3.95 9.82 9.04
N LEU A 17 -4.21 8.58 9.44
CA LEU A 17 -5.52 7.96 9.22
C LEU A 17 -6.64 8.71 9.94
N ALA A 18 -6.41 9.14 11.19
CA ALA A 18 -7.38 9.92 11.95
C ALA A 18 -7.67 11.26 11.27
N ASP A 19 -6.64 11.97 10.81
CA ASP A 19 -6.75 13.23 10.08
C ASP A 19 -7.51 13.06 8.76
N HIS A 20 -7.15 12.07 7.94
CA HIS A 20 -7.83 11.78 6.67
C HIS A 20 -9.31 11.46 6.89
N ARG A 21 -9.65 10.67 7.93
CA ARG A 21 -11.05 10.39 8.28
C ARG A 21 -11.79 11.65 8.69
N ALA A 22 -11.19 12.50 9.52
CA ALA A 22 -11.81 13.73 9.98
C ALA A 22 -12.03 14.73 8.83
N GLU A 23 -11.10 14.82 7.88
CA GLU A 23 -11.25 15.65 6.68
C GLU A 23 -12.31 15.08 5.73
N PHE A 24 -12.30 13.77 5.49
CA PHE A 24 -13.26 13.11 4.62
C PHE A 24 -14.70 13.30 5.09
N GLU A 25 -14.97 13.17 6.39
CA GLU A 25 -16.30 13.31 6.99
C GLU A 25 -16.90 14.71 6.76
N LYS A 26 -16.07 15.77 6.75
CA LYS A 26 -16.55 17.14 6.50
C LYS A 26 -17.23 17.29 5.14
N ASN A 27 -16.79 16.52 4.14
CA ASN A 27 -17.24 16.64 2.75
C ASN A 27 -18.08 15.43 2.28
N ASN A 28 -18.06 14.32 3.01
CA ASN A 28 -18.65 13.04 2.60
C ASN A 28 -19.43 12.38 3.74
N SER A 29 -20.13 13.17 4.54
CA SER A 29 -20.77 12.68 5.76
C SER A 29 -21.64 11.44 5.54
N GLY A 30 -21.46 10.44 6.41
CA GLY A 30 -22.15 9.16 6.34
C GLY A 30 -21.59 8.15 5.32
N GLN A 31 -20.54 8.50 4.58
CA GLN A 31 -19.82 7.56 3.72
C GLN A 31 -18.63 6.92 4.45
N SER A 32 -18.28 5.69 4.08
CA SER A 32 -17.12 5.00 4.64
C SER A 32 -15.81 5.49 3.99
N HIS A 33 -14.95 6.13 4.78
CA HIS A 33 -13.59 6.49 4.38
C HIS A 33 -12.78 5.25 3.98
N SER A 34 -12.91 4.15 4.72
CA SER A 34 -12.22 2.88 4.43
C SER A 34 -12.55 2.36 3.04
N GLU A 35 -13.85 2.31 2.71
CA GLU A 35 -14.31 1.85 1.39
C GLU A 35 -13.89 2.82 0.28
N PHE A 36 -13.93 4.12 0.55
CA PHE A 36 -13.45 5.13 -0.39
C PHE A 36 -11.98 4.92 -0.74
N MET A 37 -11.12 4.73 0.25
CA MET A 37 -9.68 4.56 0.06
C MET A 37 -9.34 3.22 -0.62
N ALA A 38 -10.01 2.12 -0.24
CA ALA A 38 -9.86 0.84 -0.91
C ALA A 38 -10.26 0.91 -2.39
N ARG A 39 -11.40 1.56 -2.68
CA ARG A 39 -11.87 1.78 -4.05
C ARG A 39 -10.92 2.66 -4.86
N LEU A 40 -10.35 3.70 -4.24
CA LEU A 40 -9.37 4.56 -4.88
C LEU A 40 -8.09 3.78 -5.23
N ALA A 41 -7.56 2.99 -4.30
CA ALA A 41 -6.40 2.14 -4.54
C ALA A 41 -6.66 1.16 -5.69
N ASN A 42 -7.78 0.43 -5.65
CA ASN A 42 -8.17 -0.49 -6.72
C ASN A 42 -8.28 0.22 -8.07
N LYS A 43 -8.95 1.38 -8.13
CA LYS A 43 -9.10 2.17 -9.35
C LYS A 43 -7.73 2.54 -9.95
N ILE A 44 -6.76 2.89 -9.11
CA ILE A 44 -5.41 3.26 -9.57
C ILE A 44 -4.69 2.04 -10.14
N VAL A 45 -4.72 0.91 -9.43
CA VAL A 45 -4.08 -0.33 -9.88
C VAL A 45 -4.68 -0.80 -11.21
N CYS A 46 -6.01 -0.80 -11.33
CA CYS A 46 -6.69 -1.24 -12.55
C CYS A 46 -6.50 -0.30 -13.74
N ALA A 47 -6.04 0.94 -13.54
CA ALA A 47 -5.87 1.89 -14.64
C ALA A 47 -4.71 1.52 -15.59
N ALA A 48 -3.68 0.85 -15.08
CA ALA A 48 -2.61 0.26 -15.91
C ALA A 48 -1.91 -0.87 -15.14
N PRO A 49 -1.48 -1.96 -15.81
CA PRO A 49 -0.93 -3.13 -15.13
C PRO A 49 0.32 -2.85 -14.28
N GLN A 50 1.04 -1.75 -14.51
CA GLN A 50 2.24 -1.38 -13.75
C GLN A 50 1.97 -0.42 -12.59
N ASN A 51 0.72 0.06 -12.42
CA ASN A 51 0.41 1.07 -11.41
C ASN A 51 0.54 0.56 -9.97
N TYR A 52 0.55 -0.76 -9.76
CA TYR A 52 0.83 -1.34 -8.46
C TYR A 52 2.25 -1.02 -7.97
N LEU A 53 3.21 -0.81 -8.88
CA LEU A 53 4.59 -0.45 -8.55
C LEU A 53 4.69 0.87 -7.77
N ARG A 54 3.72 1.77 -7.95
CA ARG A 54 3.62 3.02 -7.20
C ARG A 54 3.46 2.81 -5.70
N PHE A 55 2.89 1.69 -5.28
CA PHE A 55 2.77 1.33 -3.87
C PHE A 55 4.00 0.60 -3.32
N GLY A 56 4.99 0.32 -4.18
CA GLY A 56 6.25 -0.31 -3.83
C GLY A 56 6.10 -1.52 -2.90
N PRO A 57 6.92 -1.67 -1.86
CA PRO A 57 6.89 -2.84 -0.98
C PRO A 57 5.57 -2.99 -0.20
N TYR A 58 4.78 -1.92 -0.05
CA TYR A 58 3.44 -1.98 0.55
C TYR A 58 2.40 -2.67 -0.34
N TRP A 59 2.70 -2.91 -1.62
CA TRP A 59 1.78 -3.55 -2.56
C TRP A 59 1.21 -4.85 -2.02
N TRP A 60 2.03 -5.71 -1.42
CA TRP A 60 1.57 -7.03 -0.97
C TRP A 60 0.56 -6.96 0.18
N ALA A 61 0.80 -6.07 1.16
CA ALA A 61 -0.15 -5.86 2.25
C ALA A 61 -1.42 -5.14 1.76
N LEU A 62 -1.27 -4.19 0.83
CA LEU A 62 -2.40 -3.52 0.18
C LEU A 62 -3.26 -4.52 -0.61
N LYS A 63 -2.65 -5.38 -1.43
CA LYS A 63 -3.33 -6.44 -2.19
C LYS A 63 -4.11 -7.36 -1.26
N ALA A 64 -3.49 -7.81 -0.15
CA ALA A 64 -4.17 -8.62 0.86
C ALA A 64 -5.37 -7.87 1.49
N ALA A 65 -5.21 -6.58 1.80
CA ALA A 65 -6.27 -5.73 2.33
C ALA A 65 -7.43 -5.51 1.33
N LEU A 66 -7.14 -5.46 0.03
CA LEU A 66 -8.13 -5.37 -1.04
C LEU A 66 -8.87 -6.70 -1.22
N ILE A 67 -8.15 -7.84 -1.23
CA ILE A 67 -8.76 -9.18 -1.29
C ILE A 67 -9.71 -9.39 -0.12
N ALA A 68 -9.32 -9.02 1.10
CA ALA A 68 -10.17 -9.13 2.29
C ALA A 68 -11.46 -8.31 2.20
N ARG A 69 -11.47 -7.25 1.38
CA ARG A 69 -12.63 -6.41 1.08
C ARG A 69 -13.42 -6.86 -0.16
N GLY A 70 -13.08 -8.01 -0.74
CA GLY A 70 -13.80 -8.61 -1.86
C GLY A 70 -13.36 -8.15 -3.25
N TYR A 71 -12.24 -7.44 -3.39
CA TYR A 71 -11.67 -7.13 -4.69
C TYR A 71 -11.04 -8.37 -5.33
N ALA A 72 -11.24 -8.52 -6.64
CA ALA A 72 -10.82 -9.70 -7.40
C ALA A 72 -9.34 -9.63 -7.80
N TYR A 73 -8.45 -9.85 -6.82
CA TYR A 73 -7.03 -10.12 -7.08
C TYR A 73 -6.73 -11.61 -6.89
N SER A 74 -5.80 -12.13 -7.68
CA SER A 74 -5.37 -13.53 -7.63
C SER A 74 -3.85 -13.62 -7.50
N GLY A 75 -3.28 -14.82 -7.65
CA GLY A 75 -1.84 -15.03 -7.63
C GLY A 75 -1.23 -15.00 -6.23
N GLU A 76 0.10 -15.01 -6.22
CA GLU A 76 0.87 -15.08 -4.97
C GLU A 76 0.81 -13.74 -4.21
N LEU A 77 0.93 -13.87 -2.89
CA LEU A 77 1.31 -12.79 -2.00
C LEU A 77 2.76 -13.07 -1.58
N GLU A 78 3.47 -12.04 -1.12
CA GLU A 78 4.73 -12.22 -0.41
C GLU A 78 4.52 -11.95 1.10
N PRO A 79 4.21 -12.97 1.92
CA PRO A 79 3.86 -12.75 3.33
C PRO A 79 4.98 -12.13 4.14
N MET A 80 6.24 -12.42 3.79
CA MET A 80 7.40 -11.85 4.48
C MET A 80 7.47 -10.34 4.28
N ILE A 81 7.39 -9.86 3.02
CA ILE A 81 7.36 -8.42 2.72
C ILE A 81 6.09 -7.78 3.28
N ALA A 82 4.92 -8.42 3.11
CA ALA A 82 3.65 -7.90 3.61
C ALA A 82 3.63 -7.75 5.13
N SER A 83 4.25 -8.66 5.88
CA SER A 83 4.32 -8.57 7.35
C SER A 83 5.18 -7.40 7.85
N VAL A 84 6.14 -6.95 7.04
CA VAL A 84 7.02 -5.83 7.36
C VAL A 84 6.41 -4.52 6.89
N TYR A 85 5.91 -4.49 5.66
CA TYR A 85 5.33 -3.30 5.01
C TYR A 85 3.81 -3.32 5.15
N CYS A 86 3.34 -3.20 6.39
CA CYS A 86 1.94 -3.04 6.73
C CYS A 86 1.72 -1.92 7.75
N GLY A 87 0.46 -1.55 7.93
CA GLY A 87 0.03 -0.66 9.00
C GLY A 87 -0.40 -1.45 10.23
N LEU A 88 0.04 -1.02 11.41
CA LEU A 88 -0.32 -1.61 12.69
C LEU A 88 -1.13 -0.62 13.52
N ASN A 89 -2.12 -1.12 14.25
CA ASN A 89 -2.84 -0.32 15.25
C ASN A 89 -1.99 -0.13 16.52
N GLU A 90 -2.52 0.61 17.51
CA GLU A 90 -1.85 0.88 18.79
C GLU A 90 -1.50 -0.39 19.59
N LYS A 91 -2.15 -1.52 19.31
CA LYS A 91 -1.87 -2.82 19.93
C LYS A 91 -0.80 -3.62 19.18
N GLY A 92 -0.27 -3.10 18.09
CA GLY A 92 0.67 -3.80 17.21
C GLY A 92 0.02 -4.86 16.33
N GLU A 93 -1.31 -4.81 16.15
CA GLU A 93 -2.04 -5.73 15.29
C GLU A 93 -2.21 -5.14 13.88
N LEU A 94 -2.23 -5.98 12.86
CA LEU A 94 -2.45 -5.56 11.47
C LEU A 94 -3.77 -4.78 11.34
N ASP A 95 -3.67 -3.55 10.82
CA ASP A 95 -4.80 -2.70 10.50
C ASP A 95 -4.81 -2.38 9.00
N ALA A 96 -5.88 -2.78 8.34
CA ALA A 96 -6.00 -2.66 6.90
C ALA A 96 -6.19 -1.22 6.42
N ASP A 97 -6.76 -0.33 7.24
CA ASP A 97 -6.92 1.10 6.88
C ASP A 97 -5.58 1.83 7.04
N ILE A 98 -4.83 1.56 8.11
CA ILE A 98 -3.47 2.09 8.30
C ILE A 98 -2.55 1.59 7.18
N THR A 99 -2.70 0.31 6.78
CA THR A 99 -1.94 -0.25 5.65
C THR A 99 -2.21 0.50 4.34
N ILE A 100 -3.48 0.84 4.06
CA ILE A 100 -3.81 1.62 2.86
C ILE A 100 -3.19 3.02 2.95
N VAL A 101 -3.26 3.70 4.10
CA VAL A 101 -2.61 5.01 4.30
C VAL A 101 -1.11 4.92 4.08
N ALA A 102 -0.43 3.92 4.65
CA ALA A 102 1.01 3.71 4.46
C ALA A 102 1.38 3.52 2.99
N ALA A 103 0.57 2.77 2.24
CA ALA A 103 0.77 2.58 0.81
C ALA A 103 0.62 3.91 0.03
N PHE A 104 -0.31 4.78 0.40
CA PHE A 104 -0.47 6.10 -0.22
C PHE A 104 0.64 7.08 0.16
N GLU A 105 1.12 7.06 1.41
CA GLU A 105 2.29 7.85 1.83
C GLU A 105 3.56 7.42 1.07
N PHE A 106 3.74 6.10 0.89
CA PHE A 106 4.80 5.59 0.02
C PHE A 106 4.62 6.07 -1.42
N ALA A 107 3.41 6.00 -1.95
CA ALA A 107 3.12 6.43 -3.32
C ALA A 107 3.44 7.91 -3.53
N GLU A 108 3.14 8.79 -2.57
CA GLU A 108 3.50 10.21 -2.63
C GLU A 108 5.03 10.40 -2.64
N MET A 109 5.75 9.70 -1.76
CA MET A 109 7.22 9.71 -1.75
C MET A 109 7.81 9.17 -3.07
N TYR A 110 7.23 8.11 -3.61
CA TYR A 110 7.63 7.50 -4.87
C TYR A 110 7.43 8.47 -6.03
N ASP A 111 6.24 9.06 -6.16
CA ASP A 111 5.91 10.01 -7.22
C ASP A 111 6.78 11.28 -7.15
N ALA A 112 7.23 11.67 -5.94
CA ALA A 112 8.11 12.82 -5.74
C ALA A 112 9.59 12.53 -6.07
N THR A 113 10.04 11.27 -6.03
CA THR A 113 11.47 10.93 -6.07
C THR A 113 11.88 9.99 -7.20
N GLN A 114 10.94 9.24 -7.78
CA GLN A 114 11.21 8.19 -8.76
C GLN A 114 10.49 8.45 -10.09
N PHE A 115 11.04 7.90 -11.17
CA PHE A 115 10.30 7.75 -12.42
C PHE A 115 9.26 6.64 -12.26
N GLN A 116 8.08 6.84 -12.84
CA GLN A 116 7.04 5.80 -12.87
C GLN A 116 7.57 4.52 -13.54
N GLY A 117 7.34 3.37 -12.89
CA GLY A 117 7.75 2.05 -13.39
C GLY A 117 9.04 1.50 -12.79
N VAL A 118 9.71 2.24 -11.89
CA VAL A 118 10.78 1.68 -11.04
C VAL A 118 10.22 0.53 -10.21
N ARG A 119 10.81 -0.65 -10.37
CA ARG A 119 10.46 -1.89 -9.66
C ARG A 119 11.51 -2.35 -8.66
N GLN A 120 12.64 -1.65 -8.58
CA GLN A 120 13.75 -1.98 -7.69
C GLN A 120 13.70 -1.08 -6.46
N PHE A 121 13.72 -1.69 -5.28
CA PHE A 121 13.63 -0.99 -4.00
C PHE A 121 14.77 -1.45 -3.09
N ASP A 122 15.56 -0.51 -2.58
CA ASP A 122 16.58 -0.80 -1.57
C ASP A 122 15.90 -0.93 -0.21
N LEU A 123 15.37 -2.10 0.12
CA LEU A 123 14.63 -2.33 1.38
C LEU A 123 15.57 -2.49 2.59
N PHE A 124 16.82 -2.86 2.33
CA PHE A 124 17.77 -3.35 3.32
C PHE A 124 18.85 -2.33 3.67
N GLY A 125 19.00 -1.25 2.88
CA GLY A 125 19.98 -0.20 3.09
C GLY A 125 21.43 -0.66 2.93
N ASN A 126 21.65 -1.82 2.32
CA ASN A 126 22.95 -2.47 2.16
C ASN A 126 23.40 -2.51 0.68
N GLY A 127 22.63 -1.91 -0.23
CA GLY A 127 22.88 -1.93 -1.68
C GLY A 127 22.30 -3.15 -2.41
N GLU A 128 21.62 -4.06 -1.72
CA GLU A 128 20.83 -5.13 -2.35
C GLU A 128 19.42 -4.61 -2.65
N PHE A 129 18.94 -4.87 -3.87
CA PHE A 129 17.62 -4.43 -4.31
C PHE A 129 16.62 -5.58 -4.30
N TYR A 130 15.46 -5.33 -3.69
CA TYR A 130 14.27 -6.12 -3.90
C TYR A 130 13.63 -5.73 -5.24
N VAL A 131 13.18 -6.72 -6.01
CA VAL A 131 12.45 -6.50 -7.26
C VAL A 131 10.99 -6.83 -7.03
N LEU A 132 10.14 -5.81 -7.10
CA LEU A 132 8.69 -5.98 -7.04
C LEU A 132 8.18 -6.48 -8.40
N MET A 133 7.50 -7.61 -8.38
CA MET A 133 6.83 -8.17 -9.56
C MET A 133 5.58 -8.92 -9.14
N ASP A 134 4.42 -8.53 -9.67
CA ASP A 134 3.16 -9.24 -9.48
C ASP A 134 2.61 -9.68 -10.85
N GLU A 135 2.97 -10.89 -11.26
CA GLU A 135 2.55 -11.46 -12.54
C GLU A 135 1.03 -11.52 -12.69
N SER A 136 0.31 -11.73 -11.58
CA SER A 136 -1.16 -11.84 -11.62
C SER A 136 -1.82 -10.53 -12.01
N VAL A 137 -1.25 -9.39 -11.61
CA VAL A 137 -1.74 -8.06 -12.01
C VAL A 137 -1.27 -7.73 -13.43
N GLU A 138 -0.03 -8.06 -13.76
CA GLU A 138 0.54 -7.76 -15.08
C GLU A 138 -0.10 -8.58 -16.22
N MET A 139 -0.57 -9.80 -15.94
CA MET A 139 -1.18 -10.70 -16.93
C MET A 139 -2.70 -10.73 -16.88
N THR A 140 -3.36 -9.90 -16.05
CA THR A 140 -4.83 -9.79 -16.07
C THR A 140 -5.26 -9.16 -17.40
N PRO A 141 -6.07 -9.85 -18.24
CA PRO A 141 -6.56 -9.26 -19.49
C PRO A 141 -7.47 -8.05 -19.18
N SER A 142 -7.16 -6.92 -19.83
CA SER A 142 -7.95 -5.68 -19.78
C SER A 142 -9.34 -5.83 -20.36
#